data_AF-A0A359M3R3-F1
#
_entry.id   AF-A0A359M3R3-F1
#
_cell.length_a   1.000
_cell.length_b   1.000
_cell.length_c   1.000
_cell.angle_alpha   90.00
_cell.angle_beta   90.00
_cell.angle_gamma   90.00
#
_symmetry.space_group_name_H-M   'P 1'
#
loop_
_entity.id
_entity.type
_entity.pdbx_description
1 polymer ?
#
loop_
_entity_poly.entity_id
_entity_poly.type
_entity_poly.pdbx_seq_one_letter_code
_entity_poly.pdbx_strand_id
1 'polypeptide(L)'
;KGWSGSLRFRAINSYRLDGQDASLRAAGHAIWDFGLMRRISRRLDFNFAIDNVTNRQYLETQNYIESRPYPNVPSGFGIHGTPGYPLTVSAGLTVRFGPKQ
;
A
#
# COMPACT_ATOMS: atom_id res chain seq x y z
N LYS A 1 22.57 11.18 19.78
CA LYS A 1 21.62 10.05 19.82
C LYS A 1 20.24 10.64 19.67
N GLY A 2 19.50 10.30 18.61
CA GLY A 2 18.21 10.95 18.33
C GLY A 2 17.23 9.98 17.71
N TRP A 3 15.96 10.40 17.71
CA TRP A 3 14.90 9.76 16.94
C TRP A 3 14.84 10.38 15.55
N SER A 4 14.66 9.54 14.54
CA SER A 4 14.28 9.95 13.20
C SER A 4 12.88 9.41 12.96
N GLY A 5 11.98 10.25 12.45
CA GLY A 5 10.61 9.85 12.13
C GLY A 5 10.27 10.15 10.68
N SER A 6 9.31 9.42 10.15
CA SER A 6 8.71 9.68 8.84
C SER A 6 7.19 9.53 8.93
N LEU A 7 6.49 10.37 8.18
CA LEU A 7 5.07 10.26 7.93
C LEU A 7 4.89 10.25 6.41
N ARG A 8 4.16 9.27 5.90
CA ARG A 8 3.86 9.14 4.47
C ARG A 8 2.36 9.21 4.28
N PHE A 9 1.95 10.04 3.34
CA PHE A 9 0.59 10.08 2.82
C PHE A 9 0.58 9.55 1.39
N ARG A 10 -0.34 8.64 1.08
CA ARG A 10 -0.57 8.15 -0.28
C ARG A 10 -2.05 8.31 -0.60
N ALA A 11 -2.35 8.95 -1.71
CA ALA A 11 -3.71 9.11 -2.18
C ALA A 11 -3.81 8.90 -3.68
N ILE A 12 -4.88 8.24 -4.09
CA ILE A 12 -5.27 8.04 -5.48
C ILE A 12 -6.74 8.43 -5.58
N ASN A 13 -7.05 9.31 -6.54
CA ASN A 13 -8.43 9.71 -6.80
C ASN A 13 -9.18 8.60 -7.55
N SER A 14 -10.51 8.69 -7.64
CA SER A 14 -11.27 7.84 -8.54
C SER A 14 -10.83 8.04 -9.99
N TYR A 15 -10.63 6.95 -10.73
CA TYR A 15 -10.22 6.96 -12.13
C TYR A 15 -11.14 6.07 -12.95
N ARG A 16 -11.19 6.29 -14.27
CA ARG A 16 -12.00 5.48 -15.18
C ARG A 16 -11.35 4.11 -15.37
N LEU A 17 -12.16 3.07 -15.38
CA LEU A 17 -11.73 1.70 -15.64
C LEU A 17 -11.97 1.28 -17.08
N ASP A 18 -12.88 1.95 -17.77
CA ASP A 18 -13.15 1.71 -19.18
C ASP A 18 -12.93 2.97 -20.03
N GLY A 19 -12.47 2.77 -21.25
CA GLY A 19 -12.18 3.85 -22.19
C GLY A 19 -13.42 4.40 -22.89
N GLN A 20 -14.49 3.61 -22.99
CA GLN A 20 -15.72 3.95 -23.72
C GLN A 20 -16.84 4.36 -22.76
N ASP A 21 -16.93 3.74 -21.59
CA ASP A 21 -17.91 4.05 -20.54
C ASP A 21 -17.27 4.80 -19.36
N ALA A 22 -17.55 6.10 -19.28
CA ALA A 22 -17.06 6.97 -18.23
C ALA A 22 -17.68 6.72 -16.83
N SER A 23 -18.77 5.95 -16.76
CA SER A 23 -19.46 5.62 -15.51
C SER A 23 -18.76 4.50 -14.72
N LEU A 24 -18.01 3.63 -15.40
CA LEU A 24 -17.21 2.58 -14.79
C LEU A 24 -15.92 3.17 -14.19
N ARG A 25 -15.88 3.27 -12.85
CA ARG A 25 -14.80 3.93 -12.12
C ARG A 25 -14.25 3.07 -11.00
N ALA A 26 -12.95 3.17 -10.81
CA ALA A 26 -12.25 2.68 -9.64
C ALA A 26 -12.52 3.61 -8.44
N ALA A 27 -12.71 3.02 -7.27
CA ALA A 27 -12.71 3.76 -6.03
C ALA A 27 -11.31 4.34 -5.76
N GLY A 28 -11.25 5.61 -5.35
CA GLY A 28 -10.03 6.20 -4.82
C GLY A 28 -9.74 5.75 -3.39
N HIS A 29 -8.54 6.06 -2.90
CA HIS A 29 -8.15 5.81 -1.52
C HIS A 29 -7.14 6.83 -1.01
N ALA A 30 -7.05 6.94 0.32
CA ALA A 30 -6.11 7.78 1.03
C ALA A 30 -5.61 7.01 2.26
N ILE A 31 -4.29 6.90 2.41
CA ILE A 31 -3.62 6.05 3.39
C ILE A 31 -2.49 6.84 4.03
N TRP A 32 -2.33 6.63 5.34
CA TRP A 32 -1.23 7.17 6.13
C TRP A 32 -0.37 6.05 6.66
N ASP A 33 0.94 6.21 6.53
CA ASP A 33 1.95 5.30 7.08
C ASP A 33 2.93 6.10 7.94
N PHE A 34 3.38 5.52 9.05
CA PHE A 34 4.23 6.14 10.05
C PHE A 34 5.46 5.29 10.32
N GLY A 35 6.64 5.91 10.39
CA GLY A 35 7.89 5.25 10.70
C GLY A 35 8.69 5.99 11.77
N LEU A 36 9.33 5.24 12.65
CA LEU A 36 10.31 5.73 13.63
C LEU A 36 11.56 4.88 13.58
N MET A 37 12.69 5.54 13.75
CA MET A 37 13.99 4.92 13.89
C MET A 37 14.75 5.60 15.03
N ARG A 38 15.46 4.82 15.83
CA ARG A 38 16.35 5.33 16.87
C ARG A 38 17.68 4.63 16.82
N ARG A 39 18.75 5.42 16.79
CA ARG A 39 20.10 4.90 17.03
C ARG A 39 20.32 4.61 18.51
N ILE A 40 20.33 3.33 18.87
CA ILE A 40 20.59 2.89 20.25
C ILE A 40 22.10 2.99 20.54
N SER A 41 22.92 2.48 19.63
CA SER A 41 24.38 2.54 19.69
C SER A 41 24.99 2.79 18.31
N ARG A 42 26.31 2.95 18.20
CA ARG A 42 26.96 3.09 16.88
C ARG A 42 26.70 1.89 15.95
N ARG A 43 26.40 0.72 16.51
CA ARG A 43 26.18 -0.54 15.76
C ARG A 43 24.73 -1.01 15.73
N LEU A 44 23.82 -0.34 16.42
CA LEU A 44 22.44 -0.81 16.57
C LEU A 44 21.44 0.33 16.37
N ASP A 45 20.53 0.13 15.42
CA ASP A 45 19.32 0.94 15.29
C ASP A 45 18.09 0.10 15.64
N PHE A 46 17.11 0.74 16.26
CA PHE A 46 15.75 0.24 16.41
C PHE A 46 14.86 0.92 15.39
N ASN A 47 13.98 0.15 14.76
CA ASN A 47 13.00 0.60 13.78
C ASN A 47 11.61 0.20 14.24
N PHE A 48 10.64 1.05 13.98
CA PHE A 48 9.23 0.83 14.27
C PHE A 48 8.41 1.44 13.13
N ALA A 49 7.40 0.75 12.64
CA ALA A 49 6.48 1.29 11.65
C ALA A 49 5.04 0.86 11.91
N ILE A 50 4.12 1.75 11.56
CA ILE A 50 2.68 1.51 11.52
C ILE A 50 2.22 1.88 10.11
N ASP A 51 1.85 0.88 9.34
CA ASP A 51 1.33 1.07 7.99
C ASP A 51 -0.19 1.06 8.02
N ASN A 52 -0.82 1.88 7.15
CA ASN A 52 -2.27 2.07 7.13
C ASN A 52 -2.85 2.42 8.52
N VAL A 53 -2.33 3.50 9.11
CA VAL A 53 -2.60 3.95 10.50
C VAL A 53 -4.11 4.08 10.80
N THR A 54 -4.92 4.43 9.80
CA THR A 54 -6.38 4.59 9.95
C THR A 54 -7.16 3.29 9.74
N ASN A 55 -6.48 2.16 9.55
CA ASN A 55 -7.05 0.85 9.22
C ASN A 55 -8.08 0.93 8.07
N ARG A 56 -7.76 1.69 7.03
CA ARG A 56 -8.66 1.90 5.89
C ARG A 56 -8.76 0.62 5.09
N GLN A 57 -9.96 0.17 4.78
CA GLN A 57 -10.19 -0.83 3.73
C GLN A 57 -10.17 -0.13 2.37
N TYR A 58 -9.32 -0.60 1.47
CA TYR A 58 -9.16 -0.05 0.13
C TYR A 58 -8.76 -1.15 -0.86
N LEU A 59 -8.85 -0.84 -2.15
CA LEU A 59 -8.33 -1.68 -3.23
C LEU A 59 -7.09 -0.99 -3.81
N GLU A 60 -5.99 -1.73 -3.87
CA GLU A 60 -4.72 -1.23 -4.38
C GLU A 60 -4.74 -1.10 -5.91
N THR A 61 -5.29 -2.12 -6.56
CA THR A 61 -5.54 -2.13 -8.00
C THR A 61 -6.99 -2.48 -8.27
N GLN A 62 -7.57 -1.93 -9.34
CA GLN A 62 -8.91 -2.20 -9.82
C GLN A 62 -8.86 -2.27 -11.34
N ASN A 63 -9.38 -3.33 -11.94
CA ASN A 63 -9.38 -3.54 -13.37
C ASN A 63 -10.78 -3.96 -13.82
N TYR A 64 -11.28 -3.36 -14.88
CA TYR A 64 -12.47 -3.84 -15.57
C TYR A 64 -12.04 -4.93 -16.56
N ILE A 65 -12.60 -6.13 -16.38
CA ILE A 65 -12.20 -7.32 -17.13
C ILE A 65 -13.40 -7.84 -17.90
N GLU A 66 -13.19 -8.06 -19.19
CA GLU A 66 -14.03 -8.91 -20.02
C GLU A 66 -13.52 -10.36 -19.91
N SER A 67 -14.40 -11.27 -19.54
CA SER A 67 -14.11 -12.70 -19.47
C SER A 67 -14.99 -13.46 -20.44
N ARG A 68 -14.36 -14.17 -21.38
CA ARG A 68 -15.03 -15.06 -22.33
C ARG A 68 -14.30 -16.41 -22.38
N PRO A 69 -14.70 -17.38 -21.53
CA PRO A 69 -14.03 -18.68 -21.47
C PRO A 69 -14.32 -19.57 -22.69
N TYR A 70 -15.41 -19.33 -23.42
CA TYR A 70 -15.77 -20.08 -24.63
C TYR A 70 -16.12 -19.15 -25.80
N PRO A 71 -15.77 -19.49 -27.05
CA PRO A 71 -15.99 -18.59 -28.19
C PRO A 71 -17.46 -18.22 -28.44
N ASN A 72 -18.39 -19.10 -28.11
CA ASN A 72 -19.81 -19.02 -28.48
C ASN A 72 -20.74 -18.63 -27.32
N VAL A 73 -20.18 -18.18 -26.19
CA VAL A 73 -20.98 -17.66 -25.08
C VAL A 73 -20.80 -16.15 -24.95
N PRO A 74 -21.82 -15.42 -24.48
CA PRO A 74 -21.66 -14.00 -24.16
C PRO A 74 -20.51 -13.77 -23.17
N SER A 75 -19.79 -12.67 -23.34
CA SER A 75 -18.76 -12.27 -22.38
C SER A 75 -19.40 -11.84 -21.06
N GLY A 76 -18.77 -12.24 -19.95
CA GLY A 76 -19.02 -11.66 -18.64
C GLY A 76 -18.12 -10.45 -18.41
N PHE A 77 -18.61 -9.45 -17.67
CA PHE A 77 -17.83 -8.28 -17.31
C PHE A 77 -17.84 -8.09 -15.79
N GLY A 78 -16.71 -7.66 -15.24
CA GLY A 78 -16.59 -7.42 -13.81
C GLY A 78 -15.39 -6.56 -13.45
N ILE A 79 -15.49 -5.87 -12.32
CA ILE A 79 -14.35 -5.17 -11.73
C ILE A 79 -13.67 -6.12 -10.76
N HIS A 80 -12.42 -6.46 -11.03
CA HIS A 80 -11.56 -7.21 -10.12
C HIS A 80 -10.58 -6.26 -9.45
N GLY A 81 -10.43 -6.39 -8.14
CA GLY A 81 -9.47 -5.59 -7.39
C GLY A 81 -8.65 -6.40 -6.42
N THR A 82 -7.43 -5.93 -6.16
CA THR A 82 -6.55 -6.48 -5.12
C THR A 82 -6.81 -5.73 -3.82
N PRO A 83 -7.24 -6.40 -2.75
CA PRO A 83 -7.37 -5.78 -1.44
C PRO A 83 -6.05 -5.19 -0.96
N GLY A 84 -6.11 -3.98 -0.44
CA GLY A 84 -4.99 -3.37 0.26
C GLY A 84 -4.69 -4.06 1.59
N TYR A 85 -3.53 -3.78 2.15
CA TYR A 85 -3.12 -4.35 3.43
C TYR A 85 -3.86 -3.67 4.61
N PRO A 86 -4.17 -4.41 5.69
CA PRO A 86 -4.81 -3.86 6.88
C PRO A 86 -3.82 -3.04 7.72
N LEU A 87 -4.27 -2.42 8.80
CA LEU A 87 -3.37 -1.85 9.80
C LEU A 87 -2.28 -2.87 10.18
N THR A 88 -1.02 -2.51 9.93
CA THR A 88 0.12 -3.40 10.16
C THR A 88 1.12 -2.69 11.05
N VAL A 89 1.60 -3.38 12.09
CA VAL A 89 2.62 -2.85 13.00
C VAL A 89 3.87 -3.73 12.88
N SER A 90 5.02 -3.10 12.66
CA SER A 90 6.31 -3.77 12.59
C SER A 90 7.34 -3.10 13.50
N ALA A 91 8.21 -3.92 14.07
CA ALA A 91 9.36 -3.46 14.85
C ALA A 91 10.57 -4.32 14.51
N GLY A 92 11.76 -3.73 14.52
CA GLY A 92 12.97 -4.43 14.13
C GLY A 92 14.23 -3.79 14.65
N LEU A 93 15.32 -4.55 14.59
CA LEU A 93 16.66 -4.09 14.92
C LEU A 93 17.54 -4.20 13.68
N THR A 94 18.34 -3.18 13.43
CA THR A 94 19.38 -3.20 12.39
C THR A 94 20.75 -3.18 13.04
N VAL A 95 21.53 -4.24 12.80
CA VAL A 95 22.92 -4.35 13.25
C VAL A 95 23.87 -3.92 12.14
N ARG A 96 24.80 -3.03 12.44
CA ARG A 96 25.86 -2.59 11.51
C ARG A 96 27.21 -3.20 11.89
N PHE A 97 27.81 -3.90 10.94
CA PHE A 97 29.16 -4.45 11.02
C PHE A 97 30.14 -3.57 10.24
N GLY A 98 31.38 -3.47 10.72
CA GLY A 98 32.43 -2.64 10.11
C GLY A 98 33.33 -1.95 11.15
N PRO A 99 34.45 -1.35 10.71
CA PRO A 99 35.32 -0.57 11.58
C PRO A 99 34.53 0.55 12.26
N LYS A 100 34.89 0.85 13.52
CA LYS A 100 34.22 1.91 14.29
C LYS A 100 34.52 3.26 13.61
N GLN A 101 33.51 3.88 13.01
CA GLN A 101 33.50 5.32 12.74
C GLN A 101 33.17 6.08 14.04
#